data_AF-A0A969XT23-F1
#
_entry.id   AF-A0A969XT23-F1
#
_cell.length_a   1.000
_cell.length_b   1.000
_cell.length_c   1.000
_cell.angle_alpha   90.00
_cell.angle_beta   90.00
_cell.angle_gamma   90.00
#
_symmetry.space_group_name_H-M   'P 1'
#
loop_
_entity.id
_entity.type
_entity.pdbx_description
1 polymer ?
#
loop_
_entity_poly.entity_id
_entity_poly.type
_entity_poly.pdbx_seq_one_letter_code
_entity_poly.pdbx_strand_id
1 'polypeptide(L)'
;MHRQLALIIALCLVAVSAVAGLASARPATLQDVVERTVTAGPRGTHDLVRAGQTVLDAADGVSATIRTTAYQGFCWNVEKSVDVSTVFTGAFRPDAPAATIAEVPSSTTPVPAAEPAKPATQSATPESIVTLTPAPTAAASTTVYAAAQATARAATAPALTGTASAETAASSHPASHMNDSSTSTYWQASSSAVPQKVTIDLGSPKAVSASNVSWRVNGAVHFRVFGSNDQRAWRELANCDGNRLATTSTAISGTWRYVRMRIGYVASGSAGIYDWKVYGTATASPSPTATPKPTATPTQTATPKPTATPTSGSSASYTTMTNAKLQSGTSSAPRVYENIIFKGGSSTTGVLHINYNLHDVVLRNCIIDTGPQNGWTINTNDSVSVYNIRVEGLTIRPQPRMGLEFTDRTYSGRSTNNWRYLTLNNVTVEPSGSEAVSFCSTAMGNAYTTVKDMVIEGSGTRPDLYSWGQGFEINKAKGITVDGLTIRQTRGSAFNLQGPSSSTNMMWKFTRVNADMSVRDSQQTQSMSTTSQVVYCKNATGWSFSGRVVATVSDCGYLDNVKGATFTGTSWTRVGGTARVLQANGSSGNIGLP
;
A
#
# COMPACT_ATOMS: atom_id res chain seq x y z
N MET A 1 -10.03 -14.30 -17.01
CA MET A 1 -8.75 -14.84 -16.48
C MET A 1 -8.50 -16.29 -16.87
N HIS A 2 -9.31 -17.28 -16.46
CA HIS A 2 -9.01 -18.71 -16.76
C HIS A 2 -8.68 -19.03 -18.24
N ARG A 3 -9.38 -18.45 -19.23
CA ARG A 3 -9.06 -18.65 -20.66
C ARG A 3 -7.65 -18.19 -21.08
N GLN A 4 -7.07 -17.17 -20.42
CA GLN A 4 -5.69 -16.72 -20.72
C GLN A 4 -4.64 -17.58 -19.99
N LEU A 5 -4.95 -18.08 -18.79
CA LEU A 5 -4.07 -19.02 -18.10
C LEU A 5 -3.94 -20.33 -18.90
N ALA A 6 -5.06 -20.86 -19.40
CA ALA A 6 -5.07 -22.01 -20.29
C ALA A 6 -4.30 -21.75 -21.61
N LEU A 7 -4.44 -20.57 -22.20
CA LEU A 7 -3.73 -20.20 -23.44
C LEU A 7 -2.20 -20.14 -23.23
N ILE A 8 -1.74 -19.61 -22.10
CA ILE A 8 -0.30 -19.54 -21.76
C ILE A 8 0.26 -20.96 -21.51
N ILE A 9 -0.46 -21.81 -20.76
CA ILE A 9 -0.05 -23.20 -20.53
C ILE A 9 0.00 -23.99 -21.86
N ALA A 10 -0.97 -23.76 -22.76
CA ALA A 10 -0.97 -24.37 -24.09
C ALA A 10 0.22 -23.90 -24.96
N LEU A 11 0.55 -22.60 -24.96
CA LEU A 11 1.74 -22.10 -25.66
C LEU A 11 3.04 -22.70 -25.11
N CYS A 12 3.17 -22.83 -23.78
CA CYS A 12 4.35 -23.47 -23.17
C CYS A 12 4.47 -24.94 -23.57
N LEU A 13 3.36 -25.69 -23.62
CA LEU A 13 3.37 -27.10 -24.05
C LEU A 13 3.69 -27.25 -25.54
N VAL A 14 3.13 -26.41 -26.41
CA VAL A 14 3.44 -26.41 -27.85
C VAL A 14 4.92 -26.07 -28.11
N ALA A 15 5.51 -25.16 -27.32
CA ALA A 15 6.93 -24.85 -27.42
C ALA A 15 7.84 -26.03 -27.04
N VAL A 16 7.45 -26.86 -26.05
CA VAL A 16 8.18 -28.09 -25.71
C VAL A 16 8.07 -29.12 -26.83
N SER A 17 6.89 -29.33 -27.40
CA SER A 17 6.67 -30.23 -28.54
C SER A 17 7.45 -29.84 -29.80
N ALA A 18 7.80 -28.55 -29.97
CA ALA A 18 8.57 -28.07 -31.11
C ALA A 18 10.09 -28.32 -31.01
N VAL A 19 10.60 -28.67 -29.83
CA VAL A 19 12.04 -28.96 -29.60
C VAL A 19 12.32 -30.47 -29.65
N ALA A 20 11.35 -31.31 -29.32
CA ALA A 20 11.45 -32.77 -29.40
C ALA A 20 10.99 -33.29 -30.78
N GLY A 21 11.91 -33.36 -31.74
CA GLY A 21 11.63 -33.85 -33.09
C GLY A 21 11.40 -35.36 -33.18
N LEU A 22 10.20 -35.84 -32.84
CA LEU A 22 9.75 -37.21 -33.11
C LEU A 22 8.41 -37.26 -33.85
N ALA A 23 8.30 -38.20 -34.79
CA ALA A 23 7.09 -38.45 -35.58
C ALA A 23 6.16 -39.48 -34.92
N SER A 24 4.95 -39.62 -35.48
CA SER A 24 4.01 -40.73 -35.25
C SER A 24 3.49 -40.96 -33.81
N ALA A 25 2.82 -39.95 -33.25
CA ALA A 25 1.78 -40.16 -32.23
C ALA A 25 0.55 -39.29 -32.55
N ARG A 26 -0.67 -39.78 -32.27
CA ARG A 26 -1.88 -38.95 -32.41
C ARG A 26 -1.86 -37.84 -31.36
N PRO A 27 -2.10 -36.57 -31.72
CA PRO A 27 -2.24 -35.51 -30.72
C PRO A 27 -3.52 -35.75 -29.89
N ALA A 28 -3.37 -35.84 -28.57
CA ALA A 28 -4.51 -35.82 -27.65
C ALA A 28 -5.22 -34.46 -27.75
N THR A 29 -6.55 -34.46 -27.69
CA THR A 29 -7.32 -33.22 -27.83
C THR A 29 -7.41 -32.49 -26.48
N LEU A 30 -7.76 -31.20 -26.53
CA LEU A 30 -7.91 -30.37 -25.34
C LEU A 30 -8.99 -30.91 -24.37
N GLN A 31 -9.90 -31.76 -24.85
CA GLN A 31 -11.01 -32.31 -24.07
C GLN A 31 -10.59 -33.53 -23.23
N ASP A 32 -9.74 -34.41 -23.79
CA ASP A 32 -9.27 -35.65 -23.14
C ASP A 32 -8.55 -35.40 -21.80
N VAL A 33 -7.83 -34.29 -21.71
CA VAL A 33 -7.05 -33.88 -20.51
C VAL A 33 -7.95 -33.29 -19.42
N VAL A 34 -9.03 -32.62 -19.79
CA VAL A 34 -9.93 -31.96 -18.84
C VAL A 34 -10.79 -32.97 -18.09
N GLU A 35 -11.37 -33.94 -18.79
CA GLU A 35 -12.32 -34.89 -18.18
C GLU A 35 -11.67 -35.82 -17.16
N ARG A 36 -10.40 -36.26 -17.39
CA ARG A 36 -9.60 -37.04 -16.42
C ARG A 36 -9.23 -36.28 -15.14
N THR A 37 -9.33 -34.95 -15.11
CA THR A 37 -8.91 -34.13 -13.96
C THR A 37 -10.07 -33.80 -13.02
N VAL A 38 -11.32 -34.09 -13.39
CA VAL A 38 -12.53 -33.60 -12.69
C VAL A 38 -13.36 -34.72 -12.03
N THR A 39 -13.13 -36.01 -12.38
CA THR A 39 -13.87 -37.15 -11.81
C THR A 39 -13.28 -37.67 -10.50
N ALA A 40 -13.41 -36.88 -9.44
CA ALA A 40 -13.23 -37.31 -8.04
C ALA A 40 -14.53 -37.06 -7.23
N GLY A 41 -14.86 -37.99 -6.32
CA GLY A 41 -16.19 -38.11 -5.71
C GLY A 41 -16.56 -37.07 -4.64
N PRO A 42 -17.82 -37.13 -4.14
CA PRO A 42 -18.35 -36.13 -3.20
C PRO A 42 -17.84 -36.31 -1.76
N ARG A 43 -17.78 -35.18 -1.04
CA ARG A 43 -17.45 -35.01 0.39
C ARG A 43 -15.97 -35.21 0.79
N GLY A 44 -15.27 -34.08 0.92
CA GLY A 44 -14.83 -33.71 2.27
C GLY A 44 -13.38 -33.91 2.69
N THR A 45 -12.42 -34.09 1.78
CA THR A 45 -10.98 -33.83 2.07
C THR A 45 -10.26 -33.36 0.81
N HIS A 46 -9.52 -32.25 0.92
CA HIS A 46 -8.53 -31.86 -0.08
C HIS A 46 -7.14 -32.23 0.45
N ASP A 47 -6.63 -33.40 0.08
CA ASP A 47 -5.22 -33.72 0.28
C ASP A 47 -4.39 -32.82 -0.63
N LEU A 48 -3.67 -31.87 -0.03
CA LEU A 48 -2.70 -31.03 -0.72
C LEU A 48 -1.41 -31.83 -0.92
N VAL A 49 -0.91 -31.83 -2.16
CA VAL A 49 0.37 -32.47 -2.53
C VAL A 49 1.47 -32.01 -1.58
N ARG A 50 2.16 -32.96 -0.94
CA ARG A 50 3.23 -32.66 0.02
C ARG A 50 4.43 -32.06 -0.71
N ALA A 51 5.07 -31.07 -0.09
CA ALA A 51 6.25 -30.44 -0.65
C ALA A 51 7.38 -31.48 -0.85
N GLY A 52 7.93 -31.53 -2.07
CA GLY A 52 9.10 -32.35 -2.40
C GLY A 52 8.88 -33.56 -3.33
N GLN A 53 7.69 -33.79 -3.89
CA GLN A 53 7.52 -34.82 -4.92
C GLN A 53 7.91 -34.34 -6.33
N THR A 54 8.80 -35.09 -6.99
CA THR A 54 8.95 -35.09 -8.46
C THR A 54 7.68 -35.67 -9.09
N VAL A 55 7.21 -35.09 -10.20
CA VAL A 55 5.94 -35.46 -10.84
C VAL A 55 6.12 -36.11 -12.22
N LEU A 56 7.29 -35.96 -12.84
CA LEU A 56 7.67 -36.61 -14.09
C LEU A 56 9.15 -37.01 -14.05
N ASP A 57 9.42 -38.30 -14.23
CA ASP A 57 10.70 -38.76 -14.76
C ASP A 57 10.54 -38.93 -16.27
N ALA A 58 11.35 -38.22 -17.04
CA ALA A 58 11.60 -38.50 -18.44
C ALA A 58 12.97 -39.16 -18.57
N ALA A 59 13.12 -40.07 -19.53
CA ALA A 59 14.45 -40.48 -19.97
C ALA A 59 15.24 -39.26 -20.47
N ASP A 60 16.57 -39.42 -20.57
CA ASP A 60 17.49 -38.41 -21.10
C ASP A 60 17.67 -37.13 -20.25
N GLY A 61 17.45 -37.25 -18.93
CA GLY A 61 18.15 -36.42 -17.93
C GLY A 61 17.63 -35.01 -17.67
N VAL A 62 16.45 -34.63 -18.20
CA VAL A 62 15.87 -33.30 -17.99
C VAL A 62 14.94 -33.26 -16.77
N SER A 63 15.44 -32.80 -15.62
CA SER A 63 14.65 -32.68 -14.39
C SER A 63 14.00 -31.30 -14.21
N ALA A 64 12.67 -31.21 -14.25
CA ALA A 64 11.93 -29.98 -13.95
C ALA A 64 11.46 -29.93 -12.48
N THR A 65 12.14 -29.16 -11.62
CA THR A 65 11.79 -29.05 -10.19
C THR A 65 10.88 -27.85 -9.90
N ILE A 66 9.60 -28.08 -9.63
CA ILE A 66 8.69 -27.04 -9.12
C ILE A 66 8.87 -26.89 -7.61
N ARG A 67 9.48 -25.77 -7.16
CA ARG A 67 9.56 -25.42 -5.73
C ARG A 67 8.34 -24.58 -5.34
N THR A 68 7.49 -25.10 -4.47
CA THR A 68 6.40 -24.34 -3.81
C THR A 68 6.78 -23.99 -2.38
N THR A 69 6.90 -22.69 -2.08
CA THR A 69 7.15 -22.21 -0.71
C THR A 69 5.83 -22.13 0.05
N ALA A 70 5.61 -23.05 0.99
CA ALA A 70 4.38 -23.15 1.76
C ALA A 70 4.26 -22.03 2.83
N TYR A 71 3.71 -20.88 2.44
CA TYR A 71 3.40 -19.79 3.37
C TYR A 71 2.09 -20.08 4.12
N GLN A 72 2.15 -20.24 5.45
CA GLN A 72 0.93 -20.36 6.26
C GLN A 72 0.24 -19.01 6.44
N GLY A 73 -0.60 -18.65 5.47
CA GLY A 73 -1.43 -17.44 5.48
C GLY A 73 -1.90 -17.08 4.08
N PHE A 74 -3.22 -17.08 3.85
CA PHE A 74 -3.82 -16.89 2.52
C PHE A 74 -3.48 -15.53 1.88
N CYS A 75 -2.60 -15.52 0.88
CA CYS A 75 -2.61 -14.55 -0.22
C CYS A 75 -1.90 -15.09 -1.47
N TRP A 76 -2.53 -14.93 -2.64
CA TRP A 76 -1.91 -15.27 -3.92
C TRP A 76 -1.04 -14.10 -4.41
N ASN A 77 0.27 -14.21 -4.21
CA ASN A 77 1.28 -13.48 -5.00
C ASN A 77 2.21 -14.53 -5.60
N VAL A 78 2.25 -14.62 -6.93
CA VAL A 78 3.29 -15.36 -7.65
C VAL A 78 4.30 -14.32 -8.13
N GLU A 79 5.45 -14.24 -7.47
CA GLU A 79 6.58 -13.46 -7.98
C GLU A 79 7.11 -14.08 -9.28
N LYS A 80 7.51 -13.24 -10.22
CA LYS A 80 7.99 -13.68 -11.54
C LYS A 80 9.51 -13.84 -11.52
N SER A 81 9.96 -15.07 -11.37
CA SER A 81 11.31 -15.50 -11.76
C SER A 81 11.26 -16.93 -12.28
N VAL A 82 11.89 -17.15 -13.43
CA VAL A 82 12.17 -18.49 -13.99
C VAL A 82 13.65 -18.45 -14.37
N ASP A 83 14.50 -18.84 -13.42
CA ASP A 83 15.92 -18.99 -13.67
C ASP A 83 16.18 -20.28 -14.46
N VAL A 84 16.57 -20.14 -15.72
CA VAL A 84 17.05 -21.25 -16.56
C VAL A 84 18.58 -21.23 -16.52
N SER A 85 19.17 -21.97 -15.57
CA SER A 85 20.61 -22.14 -15.47
C SER A 85 21.09 -23.44 -16.14
N THR A 86 21.54 -23.33 -17.38
CA THR A 86 22.26 -24.42 -18.07
C THR A 86 23.73 -24.45 -17.66
N VAL A 87 24.10 -25.39 -16.78
CA VAL A 87 25.49 -25.60 -16.34
C VAL A 87 26.09 -26.79 -17.07
N PHE A 88 26.84 -26.54 -18.15
CA PHE A 88 27.64 -27.58 -18.80
C PHE A 88 28.87 -27.91 -17.96
N THR A 89 28.86 -29.06 -17.29
CA THR A 89 30.04 -29.65 -16.64
C THR A 89 30.17 -31.11 -17.06
N GLY A 90 31.13 -31.37 -17.96
CA GLY A 90 31.35 -32.70 -18.53
C GLY A 90 32.45 -32.68 -19.59
N ALA A 91 33.67 -33.03 -19.20
CA ALA A 91 34.78 -33.15 -20.15
C ALA A 91 34.68 -34.49 -20.89
N PHE A 92 34.66 -34.44 -22.22
CA PHE A 92 34.71 -35.66 -23.04
C PHE A 92 36.09 -36.31 -22.94
N ARG A 93 36.12 -37.60 -22.61
CA ARG A 93 37.26 -38.49 -22.92
C ARG A 93 36.88 -39.32 -24.15
N PRO A 94 37.73 -39.42 -25.19
CA PRO A 94 37.58 -40.43 -26.21
C PRO A 94 38.05 -41.79 -25.67
N ASP A 95 37.42 -42.89 -26.08
CA ASP A 95 38.05 -44.18 -26.39
C ASP A 95 37.01 -45.22 -26.86
N ALA A 96 37.50 -46.29 -27.49
CA ALA A 96 36.79 -47.45 -28.06
C ALA A 96 36.02 -47.22 -29.40
N PRO A 97 35.93 -48.24 -30.30
CA PRO A 97 35.95 -47.99 -31.75
C PRO A 97 34.74 -48.53 -32.54
N ALA A 98 34.75 -48.26 -33.86
CA ALA A 98 33.64 -48.47 -34.79
C ALA A 98 33.47 -49.91 -35.33
N ALA A 99 32.32 -50.15 -35.96
CA ALA A 99 32.06 -51.30 -36.83
C ALA A 99 31.39 -50.86 -38.15
N THR A 100 32.02 -51.17 -39.29
CA THR A 100 31.42 -51.21 -40.64
C THR A 100 30.69 -52.57 -40.85
N ILE A 101 29.97 -52.92 -41.93
CA ILE A 101 30.02 -52.65 -43.40
C ILE A 101 28.57 -52.84 -43.96
N ALA A 102 28.17 -52.75 -45.26
CA ALA A 102 28.83 -52.76 -46.57
C ALA A 102 28.02 -51.97 -47.65
N GLU A 103 28.48 -52.01 -48.92
CA GLU A 103 27.80 -51.58 -50.17
C GLU A 103 28.00 -52.70 -51.24
N VAL A 104 27.51 -52.75 -52.50
CA VAL A 104 26.68 -51.94 -53.45
C VAL A 104 26.09 -53.00 -54.47
N PRO A 105 25.79 -52.88 -55.81
CA PRO A 105 25.52 -51.80 -56.78
C PRO A 105 24.13 -51.85 -57.52
N SER A 106 23.72 -50.74 -58.17
CA SER A 106 23.02 -50.67 -59.50
C SER A 106 21.63 -51.32 -59.74
N SER A 107 20.85 -51.05 -60.82
CA SER A 107 20.52 -49.87 -61.68
C SER A 107 19.31 -50.29 -62.58
N THR A 108 18.48 -49.46 -63.25
CA THR A 108 18.76 -48.50 -64.35
C THR A 108 17.67 -47.41 -64.57
N THR A 109 18.02 -46.42 -65.40
CA THR A 109 17.35 -45.18 -65.87
C THR A 109 16.33 -45.41 -67.04
N PRO A 110 15.71 -44.41 -67.75
CA PRO A 110 15.98 -42.95 -67.90
C PRO A 110 14.73 -42.00 -67.83
N VAL A 111 14.84 -40.66 -67.89
CA VAL A 111 15.10 -39.77 -69.07
C VAL A 111 15.72 -38.40 -68.62
N PRO A 112 16.70 -37.80 -69.35
CA PRO A 112 17.40 -36.52 -69.03
C PRO A 112 16.57 -35.25 -69.36
N ALA A 113 16.99 -33.98 -69.19
CA ALA A 113 18.31 -33.29 -69.09
C ALA A 113 18.22 -32.05 -68.13
N ALA A 114 19.12 -31.03 -68.02
CA ALA A 114 20.29 -30.58 -68.80
C ALA A 114 21.40 -29.94 -67.91
N GLU A 115 22.33 -29.15 -68.50
CA GLU A 115 23.71 -28.88 -68.03
C GLU A 115 23.98 -27.98 -66.78
N PRO A 116 25.23 -28.00 -66.24
CA PRO A 116 25.60 -27.39 -64.95
C PRO A 116 26.49 -26.12 -65.04
N ALA A 117 26.83 -25.53 -63.88
CA ALA A 117 27.92 -24.55 -63.72
C ALA A 117 28.84 -24.91 -62.54
N LYS A 118 30.11 -24.51 -62.60
CA LYS A 118 31.20 -24.81 -61.63
C LYS A 118 32.24 -23.68 -61.62
N PRO A 119 33.21 -23.67 -60.70
CA PRO A 119 33.16 -23.18 -59.33
C PRO A 119 33.72 -21.74 -59.19
N ALA A 120 33.57 -21.13 -58.01
CA ALA A 120 34.34 -19.96 -57.59
C ALA A 120 35.26 -20.31 -56.41
N THR A 121 36.55 -19.98 -56.53
CA THR A 121 37.59 -20.29 -55.53
C THR A 121 37.82 -19.10 -54.59
N GLN A 122 38.40 -19.36 -53.41
CA GLN A 122 38.75 -18.32 -52.43
C GLN A 122 39.88 -17.40 -52.94
N SER A 123 39.80 -16.12 -52.58
CA SER A 123 40.96 -15.23 -52.40
C SER A 123 40.65 -14.27 -51.25
N ALA A 124 41.65 -13.91 -50.45
CA ALA A 124 41.45 -13.22 -49.19
C ALA A 124 41.64 -11.70 -49.28
N THR A 125 40.74 -10.96 -48.64
CA THR A 125 40.94 -9.57 -48.22
C THR A 125 40.57 -9.45 -46.74
N PRO A 126 41.39 -8.80 -45.89
CA PRO A 126 41.13 -8.74 -44.46
C PRO A 126 40.02 -7.73 -44.14
N GLU A 127 38.78 -8.21 -43.96
CA GLU A 127 37.74 -7.39 -43.34
C GLU A 127 38.10 -7.08 -41.89
N SER A 128 37.83 -5.85 -41.47
CA SER A 128 38.35 -5.30 -40.22
C SER A 128 37.75 -5.96 -38.98
N ILE A 129 38.60 -6.47 -38.09
CA ILE A 129 38.19 -6.88 -36.74
C ILE A 129 37.68 -5.64 -36.00
N VAL A 130 36.36 -5.50 -35.91
CA VAL A 130 35.71 -4.54 -35.01
C VAL A 130 35.85 -5.08 -33.58
N THR A 131 36.97 -4.79 -32.94
CA THR A 131 37.14 -5.01 -31.50
C THR A 131 36.10 -4.17 -30.75
N LEU A 132 35.08 -4.82 -30.21
CA LEU A 132 34.11 -4.19 -29.31
C LEU A 132 34.80 -3.82 -28.00
N THR A 133 35.42 -2.64 -27.95
CA THR A 133 35.89 -2.04 -26.70
C THR A 133 34.69 -1.87 -25.76
N PRO A 134 34.70 -2.46 -24.54
CA PRO A 134 33.62 -2.23 -23.59
C PRO A 134 33.58 -0.75 -23.24
N ALA A 135 32.39 -0.14 -23.32
CA ALA A 135 32.22 1.29 -23.04
C ALA A 135 32.66 1.62 -21.60
N PRO A 136 33.44 2.70 -21.40
CA PRO A 136 34.07 2.98 -20.10
C PRO A 136 33.02 3.21 -19.00
N THR A 137 33.21 2.53 -17.87
CA THR A 137 32.20 2.39 -16.80
C THR A 137 32.06 3.63 -15.89
N ALA A 138 32.04 4.83 -16.48
CA ALA A 138 31.99 6.12 -15.78
C ALA A 138 30.81 6.25 -14.80
N ALA A 139 29.67 5.60 -15.11
CA ALA A 139 28.51 5.55 -14.23
C ALA A 139 28.83 4.93 -12.86
N ALA A 140 29.53 3.78 -12.84
CA ALA A 140 29.87 3.08 -11.59
C ALA A 140 30.85 3.90 -10.73
N SER A 141 31.88 4.49 -11.34
CA SER A 141 32.85 5.35 -10.64
C SER A 141 32.17 6.56 -10.00
N THR A 142 31.20 7.17 -10.69
CA THR A 142 30.44 8.32 -10.15
C THR A 142 29.61 7.92 -8.94
N THR A 143 28.94 6.75 -8.96
CA THR A 143 28.15 6.25 -7.83
C THR A 143 29.03 5.95 -6.61
N VAL A 144 30.19 5.30 -6.80
CA VAL A 144 31.12 4.99 -5.70
C VAL A 144 31.72 6.27 -5.10
N TYR A 145 32.11 7.24 -5.92
CA TYR A 145 32.67 8.50 -5.43
C TYR A 145 31.63 9.36 -4.69
N ALA A 146 30.38 9.36 -5.15
CA ALA A 146 29.26 10.02 -4.48
C ALA A 146 28.91 9.35 -3.13
N ALA A 147 28.91 8.01 -3.08
CA ALA A 147 28.70 7.26 -1.84
C ALA A 147 29.83 7.54 -0.81
N ALA A 148 31.10 7.50 -1.26
CA ALA A 148 32.23 7.83 -0.40
C ALA A 148 32.18 9.27 0.14
N GLN A 149 31.78 10.25 -0.68
CA GLN A 149 31.59 11.64 -0.21
C GLN A 149 30.40 11.79 0.74
N ALA A 150 29.32 11.01 0.57
CA ALA A 150 28.20 11.00 1.52
C ALA A 150 28.63 10.45 2.89
N THR A 151 29.40 9.36 2.91
CA THR A 151 29.99 8.82 4.15
C THR A 151 31.00 9.79 4.77
N ALA A 152 31.82 10.48 3.98
CA ALA A 152 32.75 11.49 4.48
C ALA A 152 32.03 12.71 5.08
N ARG A 153 30.92 13.18 4.48
CA ARG A 153 30.09 14.26 5.04
C ARG A 153 29.36 13.89 6.34
N ALA A 154 29.18 12.59 6.62
CA ALA A 154 28.63 12.13 7.89
C ALA A 154 29.62 12.25 9.06
N ALA A 155 30.93 12.42 8.80
CA ALA A 155 31.97 12.34 9.81
C ALA A 155 32.30 13.67 10.55
N THR A 156 31.76 14.81 10.11
CA THR A 156 32.13 16.15 10.64
C THR A 156 30.96 16.96 11.22
N ALA A 157 29.71 16.50 11.07
CA ALA A 157 28.58 17.11 11.75
C ALA A 157 28.54 16.64 13.23
N PRO A 158 28.12 17.48 14.19
CA PRO A 158 27.91 17.03 15.57
C PRO A 158 26.70 16.11 15.70
N ALA A 159 26.72 15.24 16.73
CA ALA A 159 25.54 14.49 17.16
C ALA A 159 24.50 15.45 17.77
N LEU A 160 23.24 15.29 17.38
CA LEU A 160 22.14 16.13 17.80
C LEU A 160 21.48 15.54 19.07
N THR A 161 21.36 16.37 20.10
CA THR A 161 20.63 16.02 21.33
C THR A 161 19.13 15.89 21.07
N GLY A 162 18.49 14.96 21.80
CA GLY A 162 17.06 14.67 21.75
C GLY A 162 16.65 13.59 22.76
N THR A 163 15.35 13.37 22.91
CA THR A 163 14.76 12.39 23.84
C THR A 163 14.34 11.13 23.09
N ALA A 164 14.84 9.97 23.51
CA ALA A 164 14.46 8.68 22.91
C ALA A 164 13.16 8.08 23.49
N SER A 165 12.42 7.38 22.64
CA SER A 165 11.12 6.76 22.95
C SER A 165 10.92 5.49 22.10
N ALA A 166 10.10 4.55 22.58
CA ALA A 166 9.84 3.28 21.89
C ALA A 166 8.37 2.86 22.02
N GLU A 167 7.88 2.11 21.05
CA GLU A 167 6.52 1.53 21.05
C GLU A 167 6.38 0.36 22.03
N THR A 168 7.48 -0.36 22.31
CA THR A 168 7.59 -1.30 23.42
C THR A 168 8.97 -1.18 24.08
N ALA A 169 9.08 -1.57 25.35
CA ALA A 169 10.36 -1.77 26.02
C ALA A 169 10.24 -2.88 27.07
N ALA A 170 11.32 -3.63 27.30
CA ALA A 170 11.47 -4.43 28.50
C ALA A 170 11.75 -3.51 29.70
N SER A 171 11.25 -3.84 30.90
CA SER A 171 11.26 -2.97 32.08
C SER A 171 12.67 -2.54 32.53
N SER A 172 13.66 -3.42 32.41
CA SER A 172 15.07 -3.14 32.69
C SER A 172 15.85 -2.51 31.53
N HIS A 173 15.24 -2.38 30.35
CA HIS A 173 15.88 -1.90 29.13
C HIS A 173 15.01 -0.81 28.43
N PRO A 174 14.72 0.31 29.13
CA PRO A 174 13.87 1.40 28.66
C PRO A 174 14.44 2.12 27.43
N ALA A 175 13.57 2.87 26.75
CA ALA A 175 13.91 3.60 25.53
C ALA A 175 14.99 4.69 25.72
N SER A 176 15.16 5.21 26.93
CA SER A 176 16.20 6.19 27.28
C SER A 176 17.62 5.67 27.08
N HIS A 177 17.82 4.35 27.14
CA HIS A 177 19.11 3.72 26.83
C HIS A 177 19.44 3.68 25.33
N MET A 178 18.61 4.24 24.44
CA MET A 178 18.97 4.31 23.01
C MET A 178 19.87 5.48 22.66
N ASN A 179 20.09 6.46 23.54
CA ASN A 179 20.94 7.62 23.21
C ASN A 179 21.64 8.23 24.43
N ASP A 180 21.86 7.44 25.48
CA ASP A 180 22.64 7.82 26.67
C ASP A 180 24.16 7.83 26.43
N SER A 181 24.61 7.39 25.25
CA SER A 181 26.03 7.24 24.86
C SER A 181 26.84 6.22 25.68
N SER A 182 26.19 5.33 26.43
CA SER A 182 26.84 4.22 27.12
C SER A 182 26.90 2.97 26.24
N THR A 183 27.89 2.12 26.50
CA THR A 183 28.05 0.81 25.84
C THR A 183 27.62 -0.36 26.72
N SER A 184 27.21 -0.09 27.96
CA SER A 184 26.77 -1.09 28.96
C SER A 184 25.25 -1.14 29.15
N THR A 185 24.55 -0.05 28.80
CA THR A 185 23.09 0.05 28.79
C THR A 185 22.57 -0.16 27.37
N TYR A 186 21.32 -0.60 27.24
CA TYR A 186 20.64 -0.75 25.96
C TYR A 186 19.12 -0.69 26.13
N TRP A 187 18.43 -0.33 25.06
CA TRP A 187 17.00 -0.60 24.92
C TRP A 187 16.77 -2.01 24.35
N GLN A 188 15.70 -2.65 24.79
CA GLN A 188 15.22 -3.88 24.18
C GLN A 188 13.69 -3.84 24.06
N ALA A 189 13.16 -4.28 22.92
CA ALA A 189 11.73 -4.53 22.76
C ALA A 189 11.22 -5.57 23.78
N SER A 190 9.95 -5.46 24.18
CA SER A 190 9.33 -6.36 25.17
C SER A 190 9.10 -7.78 24.63
N SER A 191 9.17 -7.99 23.31
CA SER A 191 9.05 -9.28 22.65
C SER A 191 9.82 -9.30 21.32
N SER A 192 9.92 -10.48 20.70
CA SER A 192 10.48 -10.70 19.37
C SER A 192 9.55 -10.28 18.21
N ALA A 193 8.34 -9.79 18.50
CA ALA A 193 7.40 -9.36 17.48
C ALA A 193 7.93 -8.16 16.68
N VAL A 194 7.76 -8.20 15.36
CA VAL A 194 8.10 -7.12 14.42
C VAL A 194 6.86 -6.70 13.61
N PRO A 195 6.74 -5.42 13.19
CA PRO A 195 7.74 -4.36 13.30
C PRO A 195 7.77 -3.69 14.68
N GLN A 196 8.98 -3.37 15.16
CA GLN A 196 9.19 -2.47 16.31
C GLN A 196 9.42 -1.03 15.82
N LYS A 197 9.01 -0.04 16.61
CA LYS A 197 9.23 1.39 16.32
C LYS A 197 9.94 2.09 17.47
N VAL A 198 10.98 2.84 17.14
CA VAL A 198 11.76 3.68 18.08
C VAL A 198 11.92 5.07 17.51
N THR A 199 11.90 6.13 18.33
CA THR A 199 11.88 7.53 17.88
C THR A 199 12.70 8.42 18.79
N ILE A 200 13.55 9.28 18.21
CA ILE A 200 14.23 10.38 18.89
C ILE A 200 13.48 11.68 18.55
N ASP A 201 13.05 12.43 19.57
CA ASP A 201 12.60 13.82 19.46
C ASP A 201 13.78 14.76 19.69
N LEU A 202 14.22 15.48 18.66
CA LEU A 202 15.30 16.47 18.72
C LEU A 202 14.86 17.78 19.41
N GLY A 203 13.60 17.90 19.86
CA GLY A 203 13.01 19.05 20.54
C GLY A 203 12.54 20.16 19.61
N SER A 204 13.26 20.38 18.50
CA SER A 204 12.91 21.29 17.41
C SER A 204 13.31 20.70 16.06
N PRO A 205 12.77 21.20 14.94
CA PRO A 205 13.27 20.82 13.61
C PRO A 205 14.75 21.20 13.46
N LYS A 206 15.60 20.20 13.19
CA LYS A 206 17.05 20.37 12.93
C LYS A 206 17.40 19.75 11.58
N ALA A 207 18.41 20.30 10.90
CA ALA A 207 18.86 19.75 9.62
C ALA A 207 19.71 18.49 9.89
N VAL A 208 19.30 17.32 9.38
CA VAL A 208 19.99 16.04 9.60
C VAL A 208 20.89 15.66 8.42
N SER A 209 21.93 14.87 8.70
CA SER A 209 22.94 14.40 7.74
C SER A 209 23.22 12.89 7.83
N ALA A 210 23.14 12.30 9.03
CA ALA A 210 23.36 10.87 9.23
C ALA A 210 22.60 10.31 10.45
N SER A 211 22.43 9.00 10.45
CA SER A 211 21.93 8.17 11.54
C SER A 211 22.92 7.04 11.77
N ASN A 212 23.56 6.98 12.93
CA ASN A 212 24.48 5.91 13.32
C ASN A 212 23.85 5.07 14.43
N VAL A 213 23.76 3.75 14.23
CA VAL A 213 23.08 2.81 15.14
C VAL A 213 24.08 1.76 15.61
N SER A 214 24.30 1.67 16.92
CA SER A 214 25.00 0.56 17.57
C SER A 214 23.98 -0.50 18.00
N TRP A 215 23.99 -1.64 17.33
CA TRP A 215 23.02 -2.71 17.54
C TRP A 215 23.39 -3.60 18.71
N ARG A 216 22.37 -4.06 19.44
CA ARG A 216 22.53 -5.23 20.30
C ARG A 216 22.77 -6.49 19.46
N VAL A 217 23.34 -7.53 20.08
CA VAL A 217 23.58 -8.86 19.49
C VAL A 217 22.41 -9.28 18.60
N ASN A 218 22.72 -9.66 17.35
CA ASN A 218 21.76 -10.06 16.31
C ASN A 218 20.76 -8.94 15.91
N GLY A 219 21.30 -7.73 15.71
CA GLY A 219 20.60 -6.49 15.32
C GLY A 219 19.71 -6.55 14.07
N ALA A 220 19.09 -5.41 13.75
CA ALA A 220 18.12 -5.37 12.67
C ALA A 220 18.75 -5.67 11.30
N VAL A 221 18.20 -6.68 10.63
CA VAL A 221 18.58 -7.08 9.26
C VAL A 221 17.76 -6.30 8.24
N HIS A 222 16.50 -5.99 8.56
CA HIS A 222 15.65 -5.06 7.79
C HIS A 222 15.22 -3.92 8.71
N PHE A 223 15.63 -2.69 8.42
CA PHE A 223 15.11 -1.51 9.10
C PHE A 223 15.00 -0.30 8.17
N ARG A 224 14.16 0.67 8.55
CA ARG A 224 13.92 1.89 7.80
C ARG A 224 13.95 3.11 8.70
N VAL A 225 14.56 4.19 8.24
CA VAL A 225 14.66 5.47 8.97
C VAL A 225 13.70 6.47 8.34
N PHE A 226 12.94 7.19 9.17
CA PHE A 226 11.91 8.15 8.79
C PHE A 226 12.11 9.49 9.51
N GLY A 227 11.74 10.59 8.86
CA GLY A 227 11.72 11.93 9.43
C GLY A 227 10.28 12.46 9.54
N SER A 228 10.01 13.22 10.59
CA SER A 228 8.74 13.90 10.83
C SER A 228 8.96 15.23 11.55
N ASN A 229 8.02 16.16 11.42
CA ASN A 229 7.98 17.42 12.19
C ASN A 229 6.78 17.48 13.16
N ASP A 230 5.87 16.52 13.10
CA ASP A 230 4.57 16.53 13.80
C ASP A 230 4.21 15.18 14.48
N GLN A 231 5.08 14.17 14.38
CA GLN A 231 4.87 12.75 14.71
C GLN A 231 3.78 12.02 13.91
N ARG A 232 3.17 12.64 12.90
CA ARG A 232 2.03 12.10 12.13
C ARG A 232 2.47 11.78 10.69
N ALA A 233 3.01 12.76 9.99
CA ALA A 233 3.58 12.58 8.65
C ALA A 233 5.03 12.09 8.76
N TRP A 234 5.32 10.89 8.23
CA TRP A 234 6.64 10.26 8.28
C TRP A 234 7.17 10.03 6.86
N ARG A 235 8.16 10.82 6.45
CA ARG A 235 8.89 10.61 5.18
C ARG A 235 10.00 9.58 5.40
N GLU A 236 10.06 8.54 4.58
CA GLU A 236 11.20 7.62 4.57
C GLU A 236 12.47 8.38 4.12
N LEU A 237 13.53 8.30 4.93
CA LEU A 237 14.82 8.94 4.70
C LEU A 237 15.85 7.94 4.17
N ALA A 238 15.75 6.68 4.59
CA ALA A 238 16.58 5.58 4.13
C ALA A 238 15.92 4.22 4.35
N ASN A 239 16.14 3.31 3.41
CA ASN A 239 15.86 1.88 3.54
C ASN A 239 17.16 1.12 3.79
N CYS A 240 17.20 0.24 4.79
CA CYS A 240 18.37 -0.54 5.20
C CYS A 240 17.98 -2.02 5.32
N ASP A 241 17.61 -2.60 4.18
CA ASP A 241 17.38 -4.03 4.03
C ASP A 241 18.72 -4.75 3.75
N GLY A 242 18.91 -5.94 4.35
CA GLY A 242 20.11 -6.76 4.20
C GLY A 242 21.26 -6.41 5.15
N ASN A 243 21.04 -5.58 6.18
CA ASN A 243 22.08 -5.20 7.13
C ASN A 243 22.67 -6.42 7.87
N ARG A 244 24.00 -6.44 8.01
CA ARG A 244 24.77 -7.45 8.76
C ARG A 244 25.78 -6.81 9.73
N LEU A 245 25.81 -5.48 9.85
CA LEU A 245 26.80 -4.76 10.65
C LEU A 245 26.32 -4.60 12.09
N ALA A 246 27.24 -4.75 13.05
CA ALA A 246 27.01 -4.42 14.46
C ALA A 246 26.83 -2.91 14.69
N THR A 247 27.40 -2.08 13.81
CA THR A 247 27.19 -0.64 13.77
C THR A 247 26.82 -0.21 12.36
N THR A 248 25.68 0.44 12.18
CA THR A 248 25.19 0.89 10.86
C THR A 248 25.13 2.41 10.80
N SER A 249 25.98 3.01 9.94
CA SER A 249 25.93 4.43 9.61
C SER A 249 25.18 4.64 8.29
N THR A 250 24.07 5.35 8.36
CA THR A 250 23.15 5.60 7.24
C THR A 250 23.06 7.10 6.97
N ALA A 251 23.35 7.53 5.73
CA ALA A 251 23.12 8.91 5.31
C ALA A 251 21.61 9.22 5.26
N ILE A 252 21.18 10.34 5.85
CA ILE A 252 19.78 10.79 5.86
C ILE A 252 19.73 12.32 5.70
N SER A 253 18.62 12.87 5.20
CA SER A 253 18.57 14.30 4.84
C SER A 253 17.21 14.97 5.03
N GLY A 254 17.26 16.29 5.18
CA GLY A 254 16.11 17.18 5.40
C GLY A 254 16.09 17.78 6.81
N THR A 255 15.09 18.61 7.09
CA THR A 255 14.91 19.26 8.39
C THR A 255 13.77 18.59 9.15
N TRP A 256 14.10 17.92 10.26
CA TRP A 256 13.17 17.07 11.01
C TRP A 256 13.29 17.33 12.50
N ARG A 257 12.17 17.34 13.22
CA ARG A 257 12.14 17.32 14.68
C ARG A 257 12.26 15.90 15.21
N TYR A 258 11.57 14.97 14.58
CA TYR A 258 11.53 13.58 15.02
C TYR A 258 12.18 12.69 13.97
N VAL A 259 13.08 11.83 14.40
CA VAL A 259 13.62 10.74 13.57
C VAL A 259 13.14 9.43 14.17
N ARG A 260 12.51 8.59 13.36
CA ARG A 260 11.94 7.29 13.75
C ARG A 260 12.60 6.17 12.97
N MET A 261 12.86 5.06 13.63
CA MET A 261 13.25 3.82 13.00
C MET A 261 12.10 2.82 13.10
N ARG A 262 11.83 2.11 12.00
CA ARG A 262 10.98 0.92 11.98
C ARG A 262 11.86 -0.29 11.72
N ILE A 263 12.00 -1.15 12.72
CA ILE A 263 12.74 -2.41 12.62
C ILE A 263 11.75 -3.45 12.09
N GLY A 264 11.96 -3.92 10.87
CA GLY A 264 11.11 -4.89 10.18
C GLY A 264 11.50 -6.35 10.39
N TYR A 265 12.78 -6.63 10.64
CA TYR A 265 13.29 -7.98 10.89
C TYR A 265 14.61 -7.94 11.68
N VAL A 266 14.79 -8.89 12.60
CA VAL A 266 16.01 -9.16 13.39
C VAL A 266 16.40 -10.62 13.22
N ALA A 267 17.69 -10.96 13.25
CA ALA A 267 18.11 -12.33 12.94
C ALA A 267 17.65 -13.36 13.99
N SER A 268 17.54 -12.97 15.26
CA SER A 268 16.98 -13.79 16.34
C SER A 268 16.63 -12.94 17.56
N GLY A 269 15.72 -13.41 18.41
CA GLY A 269 15.40 -12.76 19.70
C GLY A 269 14.59 -11.47 19.57
N SER A 270 14.70 -10.59 20.55
CA SER A 270 14.06 -9.26 20.56
C SER A 270 15.00 -8.19 20.01
N ALA A 271 14.44 -7.23 19.26
CA ALA A 271 15.18 -6.04 18.81
C ALA A 271 15.79 -5.27 20.00
N GLY A 272 17.00 -4.76 19.83
CA GLY A 272 17.68 -3.92 20.83
C GLY A 272 18.80 -3.08 20.25
N ILE A 273 19.09 -1.96 20.91
CA ILE A 273 20.01 -0.90 20.48
C ILE A 273 20.82 -0.46 21.71
N TYR A 274 22.15 -0.41 21.59
CA TYR A 274 23.03 0.17 22.61
C TYR A 274 23.06 1.70 22.52
N ASP A 275 23.14 2.26 21.31
CA ASP A 275 23.22 3.70 21.07
C ASP A 275 22.73 4.04 19.66
N TRP A 276 22.06 5.18 19.50
CA TRP A 276 21.52 5.67 18.24
C TRP A 276 21.64 7.19 18.18
N LYS A 277 22.54 7.65 17.31
CA LYS A 277 22.88 9.06 17.14
C LYS A 277 22.43 9.59 15.79
N VAL A 278 21.65 10.66 15.82
CA VAL A 278 21.32 11.47 14.64
C VAL A 278 22.32 12.63 14.59
N TYR A 279 22.91 12.87 13.42
CA TYR A 279 23.93 13.90 13.20
C TYR A 279 23.40 15.01 12.31
N GLY A 280 23.88 16.24 12.48
CA GLY A 280 23.45 17.36 11.66
C GLY A 280 23.79 18.73 12.25
N THR A 281 23.02 19.76 11.89
CA THR A 281 23.22 21.13 12.39
C THR A 281 21.93 21.70 13.00
N ALA A 282 22.10 22.47 14.08
CA ALA A 282 21.03 23.25 14.66
C ALA A 282 20.82 24.53 13.84
N THR A 283 19.64 24.69 13.25
CA THR A 283 19.24 25.94 12.59
C THR A 283 18.80 26.96 13.63
N ALA A 284 19.41 28.14 13.63
CA ALA A 284 19.00 29.24 14.49
C ALA A 284 17.58 29.73 14.13
N SER A 285 16.76 29.98 15.14
CA SER A 285 15.45 30.62 14.96
C SER A 285 15.64 32.10 14.59
N PRO A 286 14.77 32.70 13.74
CA PRO A 286 14.72 34.16 13.64
C PRO A 286 14.43 34.79 15.01
N SER A 287 15.08 35.92 15.29
CA SER A 287 14.85 36.72 16.50
C SER A 287 13.51 37.46 16.41
N PRO A 288 12.73 37.59 17.50
CA PRO A 288 11.51 38.39 17.50
C PRO A 288 11.81 39.89 17.37
N THR A 289 10.99 40.58 16.58
CA THR A 289 10.97 42.06 16.52
C THR A 289 10.34 42.63 17.79
N ALA A 290 10.98 43.66 18.38
CA ALA A 290 10.48 44.28 19.61
C ALA A 290 9.13 45.02 19.40
N THR A 291 8.28 44.97 20.42
CA THR A 291 6.96 45.64 20.50
C THR A 291 6.86 46.28 21.91
N PRO A 292 6.24 47.48 22.08
CA PRO A 292 6.51 48.33 23.26
C PRO A 292 5.95 47.87 24.62
N LYS A 293 6.41 48.60 25.66
CA LYS A 293 6.30 48.35 27.11
C LYS A 293 4.84 48.19 27.63
N PRO A 294 4.58 47.30 28.63
CA PRO A 294 3.22 46.90 29.01
C PRO A 294 2.55 47.74 30.12
N THR A 295 1.22 47.61 30.19
CA THR A 295 0.33 47.99 31.31
C THR A 295 -0.59 46.79 31.66
N ALA A 296 -1.28 46.82 32.80
CA ALA A 296 -1.64 45.62 33.57
C ALA A 296 -2.78 44.68 33.06
N THR A 297 -2.60 43.41 33.43
CA THR A 297 -3.49 42.23 33.46
C THR A 297 -4.67 42.38 34.45
N PRO A 298 -5.82 41.64 34.37
CA PRO A 298 -6.21 40.55 33.45
C PRO A 298 -7.53 40.73 32.67
N THR A 299 -7.75 39.91 31.62
CA THR A 299 -8.89 38.95 31.51
C THR A 299 -8.77 38.10 30.22
N GLN A 300 -9.08 36.80 30.34
CA GLN A 300 -9.30 35.76 29.29
C GLN A 300 -8.73 35.96 27.87
N THR A 301 -7.75 35.12 27.51
CA THR A 301 -7.16 35.04 26.16
C THR A 301 -8.07 34.30 25.16
N ALA A 302 -8.40 34.94 24.04
CA ALA A 302 -9.00 34.28 22.88
C ALA A 302 -7.93 33.69 21.93
N THR A 303 -8.27 32.61 21.22
CA THR A 303 -7.37 31.84 20.35
C THR A 303 -6.83 32.66 19.17
N PRO A 304 -5.50 32.69 18.90
CA PRO A 304 -4.94 33.30 17.71
C PRO A 304 -5.36 32.61 16.40
N LYS A 305 -5.74 33.42 15.42
CA LYS A 305 -6.06 33.01 14.03
C LYS A 305 -4.78 32.53 13.30
N PRO A 306 -4.83 31.47 12.47
CA PRO A 306 -3.64 30.94 11.80
C PRO A 306 -3.03 31.96 10.83
N THR A 307 -1.70 32.10 10.88
CA THR A 307 -0.89 32.86 9.91
C THR A 307 -0.36 31.91 8.82
N ALA A 308 -0.14 32.44 7.62
CA ALA A 308 0.04 31.66 6.39
C ALA A 308 1.30 30.78 6.35
N THR A 309 1.18 29.67 5.63
CA THR A 309 2.23 28.66 5.38
C THR A 309 3.44 29.24 4.63
N PRO A 310 4.68 29.03 5.11
CA PRO A 310 5.88 29.24 4.32
C PRO A 310 6.04 28.14 3.26
N THR A 311 6.13 28.52 1.99
CA THR A 311 6.31 27.57 0.87
C THR A 311 7.73 27.00 0.85
N SER A 312 7.87 25.68 0.65
CA SER A 312 9.18 25.02 0.44
C SER A 312 9.36 24.60 -1.02
N GLY A 313 10.47 25.01 -1.63
CA GLY A 313 11.07 24.26 -2.74
C GLY A 313 11.87 23.05 -2.20
N SER A 314 12.20 22.04 -2.98
CA SER A 314 11.81 21.81 -4.37
C SER A 314 10.43 21.14 -4.45
N SER A 315 9.50 21.74 -5.19
CA SER A 315 8.21 21.10 -5.47
C SER A 315 8.40 19.97 -6.48
N ALA A 316 7.66 18.88 -6.34
CA ALA A 316 7.27 18.11 -7.52
C ALA A 316 6.43 19.06 -8.41
N SER A 317 6.73 19.17 -9.70
CA SER A 317 6.02 20.10 -10.59
C SER A 317 4.60 19.60 -10.85
N TYR A 318 3.67 20.06 -10.02
CA TYR A 318 2.27 19.68 -10.12
C TYR A 318 1.63 20.22 -11.41
N THR A 319 1.10 19.32 -12.23
CA THR A 319 0.29 19.71 -13.40
C THR A 319 -1.12 20.02 -12.93
N THR A 320 -1.65 21.20 -13.28
CA THR A 320 -3.05 21.54 -12.97
C THR A 320 -3.96 21.04 -14.08
N MET A 321 -5.06 20.36 -13.71
CA MET A 321 -6.13 19.97 -14.64
C MET A 321 -7.48 20.52 -14.14
N THR A 322 -8.03 21.50 -14.88
CA THR A 322 -9.33 22.10 -14.57
C THR A 322 -10.45 21.32 -15.26
N ASN A 323 -11.52 20.98 -14.52
CA ASN A 323 -12.68 20.20 -15.00
C ASN A 323 -12.25 18.90 -15.70
N ALA A 324 -11.32 18.17 -15.07
CA ALA A 324 -10.61 17.06 -15.70
C ALA A 324 -11.54 15.89 -16.11
N LYS A 325 -11.52 15.55 -17.40
CA LYS A 325 -12.10 14.30 -17.92
C LYS A 325 -11.00 13.24 -18.02
N LEU A 326 -11.06 12.24 -17.14
CA LEU A 326 -10.10 11.14 -17.12
C LEU A 326 -10.36 10.17 -18.28
N GLN A 327 -9.33 9.42 -18.66
CA GLN A 327 -9.36 8.38 -19.68
C GLN A 327 -9.07 7.03 -19.03
N SER A 328 -9.76 5.96 -19.47
CA SER A 328 -9.46 4.60 -19.04
C SER A 328 -8.05 4.18 -19.43
N GLY A 329 -7.48 3.24 -18.69
CA GLY A 329 -6.37 2.41 -19.14
C GLY A 329 -6.84 1.03 -19.59
N THR A 330 -5.96 0.05 -19.38
CA THR A 330 -6.27 -1.38 -19.48
C THR A 330 -5.72 -2.11 -18.27
N SER A 331 -6.27 -3.29 -17.95
CA SER A 331 -5.78 -4.11 -16.82
C SER A 331 -4.27 -4.45 -16.83
N SER A 332 -3.62 -4.46 -18.00
CA SER A 332 -2.17 -4.64 -18.17
C SER A 332 -1.37 -3.34 -18.24
N ALA A 333 -2.01 -2.22 -18.57
CA ALA A 333 -1.42 -0.90 -18.68
C ALA A 333 -2.44 0.16 -18.22
N PRO A 334 -2.58 0.38 -16.90
CA PRO A 334 -3.55 1.31 -16.36
C PRO A 334 -3.14 2.76 -16.60
N ARG A 335 -4.11 3.67 -16.76
CA ARG A 335 -3.82 5.07 -17.05
C ARG A 335 -3.42 5.80 -15.76
N VAL A 336 -2.16 6.19 -15.68
CA VAL A 336 -1.61 6.92 -14.53
C VAL A 336 -1.83 8.43 -14.71
N TYR A 337 -2.34 9.06 -13.65
CA TYR A 337 -2.34 10.50 -13.41
C TYR A 337 -1.49 10.73 -12.16
N GLU A 338 -0.34 11.37 -12.30
CA GLU A 338 0.64 11.54 -11.22
C GLU A 338 1.00 13.02 -11.03
N ASN A 339 1.11 13.47 -9.77
CA ASN A 339 1.36 14.86 -9.39
C ASN A 339 0.36 15.84 -10.05
N ILE A 340 -0.94 15.51 -10.02
CA ILE A 340 -2.00 16.36 -10.59
C ILE A 340 -2.71 17.17 -9.50
N ILE A 341 -2.90 18.47 -9.72
CA ILE A 341 -3.90 19.28 -8.99
C ILE A 341 -5.16 19.37 -9.83
N PHE A 342 -6.23 18.71 -9.40
CA PHE A 342 -7.56 18.84 -9.99
C PHE A 342 -8.24 20.11 -9.46
N LYS A 343 -8.78 20.94 -10.37
CA LYS A 343 -9.52 22.18 -10.06
C LYS A 343 -10.85 22.24 -10.81
N GLY A 344 -11.76 23.12 -10.38
CA GLY A 344 -13.04 23.38 -11.08
C GLY A 344 -14.25 22.86 -10.31
N GLY A 345 -15.16 22.17 -11.01
CA GLY A 345 -16.49 21.82 -10.51
C GLY A 345 -17.51 22.96 -10.67
N SER A 346 -18.71 22.75 -10.14
CA SER A 346 -19.83 23.70 -10.14
C SER A 346 -20.73 23.47 -8.91
N SER A 347 -21.76 24.29 -8.70
CA SER A 347 -22.75 24.08 -7.63
C SER A 347 -23.44 22.71 -7.67
N THR A 348 -23.43 22.02 -8.83
CA THR A 348 -24.01 20.68 -9.02
C THR A 348 -22.97 19.58 -9.27
N THR A 349 -21.68 19.91 -9.43
CA THR A 349 -20.62 18.95 -9.72
C THR A 349 -19.35 19.15 -8.89
N GLY A 350 -18.86 18.08 -8.27
CA GLY A 350 -17.54 18.08 -7.64
C GLY A 350 -16.37 18.40 -8.59
N VAL A 351 -15.24 18.80 -8.01
CA VAL A 351 -13.98 19.16 -8.69
C VAL A 351 -13.50 18.08 -9.65
N LEU A 352 -13.56 16.82 -9.22
CA LEU A 352 -13.36 15.64 -10.06
C LEU A 352 -14.68 14.87 -10.13
N HIS A 353 -15.43 15.03 -11.23
CA HIS A 353 -16.75 14.41 -11.40
C HIS A 353 -16.72 13.31 -12.46
N ILE A 354 -16.99 12.06 -12.06
CA ILE A 354 -17.02 10.90 -12.95
C ILE A 354 -18.46 10.38 -13.05
N ASN A 355 -19.12 10.67 -14.17
CA ASN A 355 -20.47 10.18 -14.52
C ASN A 355 -20.49 9.49 -15.90
N TYR A 356 -19.34 8.92 -16.30
CA TYR A 356 -19.09 8.23 -17.55
C TYR A 356 -18.26 6.97 -17.29
N ASN A 357 -18.24 6.03 -18.25
CA ASN A 357 -17.47 4.80 -18.12
C ASN A 357 -15.96 5.09 -17.99
N LEU A 358 -15.34 4.59 -16.92
CA LEU A 358 -13.92 4.82 -16.60
C LEU A 358 -13.33 3.61 -15.86
N HIS A 359 -12.21 3.07 -16.34
CA HIS A 359 -11.60 1.91 -15.69
C HIS A 359 -10.08 1.82 -15.83
N ASP A 360 -9.46 1.03 -14.95
CA ASP A 360 -8.02 0.78 -14.92
C ASP A 360 -7.20 2.09 -14.85
N VAL A 361 -7.43 2.88 -13.78
CA VAL A 361 -6.83 4.20 -13.57
C VAL A 361 -6.02 4.22 -12.27
N VAL A 362 -4.87 4.90 -12.28
CA VAL A 362 -4.08 5.19 -11.07
C VAL A 362 -4.03 6.70 -10.86
N LEU A 363 -4.42 7.18 -9.68
CA LEU A 363 -4.12 8.53 -9.20
C LEU A 363 -2.96 8.45 -8.21
N ARG A 364 -1.85 9.15 -8.45
CA ARG A 364 -0.66 9.10 -7.57
C ARG A 364 -0.20 10.50 -7.15
N ASN A 365 0.02 10.69 -5.85
CA ASN A 365 0.43 11.98 -5.27
C ASN A 365 -0.43 13.15 -5.76
N CYS A 366 -1.74 12.94 -5.90
CA CYS A 366 -2.66 13.94 -6.47
C CYS A 366 -3.24 14.84 -5.39
N ILE A 367 -3.75 16.00 -5.80
CA ILE A 367 -4.52 16.92 -4.97
C ILE A 367 -5.85 17.19 -5.68
N ILE A 368 -6.95 17.08 -4.95
CA ILE A 368 -8.23 17.67 -5.33
C ILE A 368 -8.34 18.98 -4.56
N ASP A 369 -8.36 20.10 -5.29
CA ASP A 369 -8.40 21.43 -4.71
C ASP A 369 -9.78 21.76 -4.12
N THR A 370 -9.91 22.85 -3.38
CA THR A 370 -11.23 23.31 -2.91
C THR A 370 -12.12 23.69 -4.09
N GLY A 371 -13.31 23.08 -4.16
CA GLY A 371 -14.33 23.37 -5.16
C GLY A 371 -15.55 24.11 -4.63
N PRO A 372 -16.54 24.38 -5.49
CA PRO A 372 -17.81 25.01 -5.13
C PRO A 372 -18.85 24.06 -4.51
N GLN A 373 -18.62 22.74 -4.54
CA GLN A 373 -19.57 21.73 -4.03
C GLN A 373 -18.83 20.56 -3.35
N ASN A 374 -18.53 19.50 -4.10
CA ASN A 374 -17.79 18.33 -3.64
C ASN A 374 -16.34 18.34 -4.14
N GLY A 375 -15.48 17.52 -3.53
CA GLY A 375 -14.15 17.20 -4.04
C GLY A 375 -14.23 16.16 -5.16
N TRP A 376 -14.27 14.88 -4.80
CA TRP A 376 -14.44 13.77 -5.75
C TRP A 376 -15.87 13.26 -5.75
N THR A 377 -16.50 13.22 -6.92
CA THR A 377 -17.79 12.54 -7.12
C THR A 377 -17.65 11.40 -8.14
N ILE A 378 -18.15 10.21 -7.80
CA ILE A 378 -18.44 9.13 -8.75
C ILE A 378 -19.95 8.90 -8.75
N ASN A 379 -20.58 9.01 -9.91
CA ASN A 379 -22.02 8.89 -10.10
C ASN A 379 -22.32 7.82 -11.16
N THR A 380 -22.49 6.57 -10.73
CA THR A 380 -22.86 5.46 -11.61
C THR A 380 -24.38 5.29 -11.72
N ASN A 381 -24.80 4.62 -12.78
CA ASN A 381 -26.18 4.22 -13.08
C ASN A 381 -26.14 2.96 -13.97
N ASP A 382 -27.29 2.47 -14.43
CA ASP A 382 -27.38 1.23 -15.22
C ASP A 382 -26.46 1.17 -16.47
N SER A 383 -26.12 2.32 -17.07
CA SER A 383 -25.28 2.47 -18.28
C SER A 383 -23.85 2.98 -18.02
N VAL A 384 -23.52 3.31 -16.76
CA VAL A 384 -22.26 3.96 -16.37
C VAL A 384 -21.58 3.14 -15.27
N SER A 385 -20.37 2.66 -15.53
CA SER A 385 -19.56 1.86 -14.60
C SER A 385 -18.16 2.44 -14.40
N VAL A 386 -17.67 2.41 -13.16
CA VAL A 386 -16.36 2.96 -12.77
C VAL A 386 -15.62 1.95 -11.90
N TYR A 387 -14.54 1.34 -12.40
CA TYR A 387 -13.91 0.21 -11.71
C TYR A 387 -12.40 0.10 -11.90
N ASN A 388 -11.73 -0.66 -11.03
CA ASN A 388 -10.27 -0.80 -11.01
C ASN A 388 -9.56 0.56 -10.88
N ILE A 389 -10.07 1.45 -10.02
CA ILE A 389 -9.45 2.75 -9.74
C ILE A 389 -8.56 2.62 -8.50
N ARG A 390 -7.27 2.91 -8.64
CA ARG A 390 -6.28 2.84 -7.56
C ARG A 390 -5.77 4.24 -7.22
N VAL A 391 -5.61 4.54 -5.94
CA VAL A 391 -5.09 5.80 -5.44
C VAL A 391 -3.87 5.51 -4.59
N GLU A 392 -2.80 6.27 -4.82
CA GLU A 392 -1.50 6.14 -4.17
C GLU A 392 -1.04 7.53 -3.70
N GLY A 393 -1.61 8.03 -2.59
CA GLY A 393 -1.44 9.42 -2.18
C GLY A 393 -2.46 10.34 -2.84
N LEU A 394 -3.41 10.83 -2.05
CA LEU A 394 -4.38 11.85 -2.47
C LEU A 394 -4.75 12.76 -1.31
N THR A 395 -4.59 14.08 -1.48
CA THR A 395 -5.18 15.07 -0.57
C THR A 395 -6.45 15.66 -1.20
N ILE A 396 -7.56 15.63 -0.47
CA ILE A 396 -8.78 16.36 -0.81
C ILE A 396 -8.87 17.56 0.15
N ARG A 397 -8.69 18.77 -0.39
CA ARG A 397 -8.83 20.04 0.34
C ARG A 397 -10.28 20.28 0.78
N PRO A 398 -10.56 21.25 1.67
CA PRO A 398 -11.90 21.46 2.24
C PRO A 398 -12.95 21.69 1.16
N GLN A 399 -14.12 21.06 1.30
CA GLN A 399 -15.20 21.13 0.32
C GLN A 399 -16.48 21.69 0.97
N PRO A 400 -17.23 22.59 0.30
CA PRO A 400 -18.48 23.13 0.81
C PRO A 400 -19.55 22.09 1.17
N ARG A 401 -19.53 20.92 0.51
CA ARG A 401 -20.41 19.77 0.76
C ARG A 401 -19.58 18.53 1.14
N MET A 402 -19.28 17.63 0.20
CA MET A 402 -18.60 16.36 0.49
C MET A 402 -17.15 16.31 0.01
N GLY A 403 -16.25 15.73 0.81
CA GLY A 403 -14.89 15.41 0.34
C GLY A 403 -14.92 14.37 -0.80
N LEU A 404 -15.59 13.25 -0.55
CA LEU A 404 -15.77 12.13 -1.48
C LEU A 404 -17.23 11.64 -1.46
N GLU A 405 -17.90 11.62 -2.61
CA GLU A 405 -19.26 11.06 -2.80
C GLU A 405 -19.26 10.02 -3.93
N PHE A 406 -19.25 8.73 -3.60
CA PHE A 406 -19.41 7.66 -4.60
C PHE A 406 -20.81 7.07 -4.47
N THR A 407 -21.67 7.36 -5.45
CA THR A 407 -23.09 6.97 -5.45
C THR A 407 -23.41 6.09 -6.65
N ASP A 408 -24.01 4.92 -6.40
CA ASP A 408 -24.62 4.09 -7.44
C ASP A 408 -26.14 4.31 -7.50
N ARG A 409 -26.64 4.73 -8.66
CA ARG A 409 -28.08 4.93 -8.94
C ARG A 409 -28.67 3.83 -9.81
N THR A 410 -27.96 2.73 -9.96
CA THR A 410 -28.42 1.49 -10.60
C THR A 410 -29.56 0.86 -9.80
N TYR A 411 -30.60 0.36 -10.48
CA TYR A 411 -31.78 -0.24 -9.84
C TYR A 411 -31.69 -1.78 -9.72
N SER A 412 -32.81 -2.45 -9.46
CA SER A 412 -32.87 -3.83 -8.95
C SER A 412 -32.30 -4.90 -9.91
N GLY A 413 -31.87 -6.03 -9.32
CA GLY A 413 -31.44 -7.23 -10.04
C GLY A 413 -29.93 -7.48 -10.09
N ARG A 414 -29.08 -6.47 -9.79
CA ARG A 414 -27.61 -6.63 -9.78
C ARG A 414 -27.05 -6.99 -8.40
N SER A 415 -26.05 -7.86 -8.37
CA SER A 415 -25.32 -8.29 -7.15
C SER A 415 -24.02 -7.50 -6.88
N THR A 416 -23.62 -6.63 -7.80
CA THR A 416 -22.40 -5.81 -7.72
C THR A 416 -22.71 -4.36 -8.07
N ASN A 417 -22.08 -3.42 -7.39
CA ASN A 417 -22.17 -2.02 -7.76
C ASN A 417 -21.48 -1.75 -9.11
N ASN A 418 -21.96 -0.74 -9.82
CA ASN A 418 -21.33 -0.23 -11.02
C ASN A 418 -20.10 0.64 -10.68
N TRP A 419 -20.01 1.22 -9.47
CA TRP A 419 -18.72 1.64 -8.88
C TRP A 419 -18.14 0.51 -8.01
N ARG A 420 -16.93 0.01 -8.32
CA ARG A 420 -16.36 -1.18 -7.64
C ARG A 420 -14.85 -1.35 -7.82
N TYR A 421 -14.23 -2.23 -7.03
CA TYR A 421 -12.79 -2.53 -7.08
C TYR A 421 -11.92 -1.27 -6.95
N LEU A 422 -12.33 -0.34 -6.09
CA LEU A 422 -11.59 0.89 -5.82
C LEU A 422 -10.59 0.64 -4.69
N THR A 423 -9.35 1.11 -4.83
CA THR A 423 -8.33 1.02 -3.76
C THR A 423 -7.88 2.42 -3.39
N LEU A 424 -8.30 2.91 -2.23
CA LEU A 424 -7.99 4.23 -1.70
C LEU A 424 -6.85 4.13 -0.68
N ASN A 425 -5.58 4.23 -1.12
CA ASN A 425 -4.41 4.12 -0.25
C ASN A 425 -3.77 5.49 0.02
N ASN A 426 -3.49 5.79 1.30
CA ASN A 426 -2.91 7.04 1.77
C ASN A 426 -3.70 8.28 1.29
N VAL A 427 -4.96 8.38 1.70
CA VAL A 427 -5.87 9.47 1.34
C VAL A 427 -6.13 10.36 2.54
N THR A 428 -5.91 11.67 2.42
CA THR A 428 -6.28 12.67 3.42
C THR A 428 -7.49 13.47 2.94
N VAL A 429 -8.50 13.63 3.79
CA VAL A 429 -9.66 14.48 3.55
C VAL A 429 -9.69 15.59 4.61
N GLU A 430 -9.43 16.82 4.16
CA GLU A 430 -9.50 18.04 4.97
C GLU A 430 -10.98 18.41 5.31
N PRO A 431 -11.24 19.18 6.39
CA PRO A 431 -12.59 19.27 6.97
C PRO A 431 -13.70 19.77 6.01
N SER A 432 -14.65 18.88 5.69
CA SER A 432 -15.68 19.10 4.67
C SER A 432 -17.07 19.46 5.25
N GLY A 433 -17.91 20.11 4.45
CA GLY A 433 -19.13 20.78 4.89
C GLY A 433 -20.26 19.90 5.42
N SER A 434 -20.50 18.73 4.81
CA SER A 434 -21.60 17.81 5.14
C SER A 434 -21.10 16.41 5.52
N GLU A 435 -20.23 15.81 4.71
CA GLU A 435 -19.54 14.54 4.99
C GLU A 435 -18.10 14.58 4.47
N ALA A 436 -17.18 13.85 5.09
CA ALA A 436 -15.84 13.69 4.52
C ALA A 436 -15.84 12.61 3.42
N VAL A 437 -16.44 11.45 3.68
CA VAL A 437 -16.54 10.31 2.76
C VAL A 437 -17.94 9.70 2.83
N SER A 438 -18.62 9.54 1.68
CA SER A 438 -19.86 8.76 1.58
C SER A 438 -19.78 7.72 0.45
N PHE A 439 -20.06 6.46 0.81
CA PHE A 439 -20.19 5.32 -0.08
C PHE A 439 -21.67 4.89 -0.18
N CYS A 440 -22.37 5.35 -1.20
CA CYS A 440 -23.82 5.24 -1.35
C CYS A 440 -24.22 4.30 -2.50
N SER A 441 -25.33 3.57 -2.33
CA SER A 441 -25.87 2.67 -3.34
C SER A 441 -27.40 2.54 -3.24
N THR A 442 -28.10 2.69 -4.37
CA THR A 442 -29.53 2.40 -4.47
C THR A 442 -29.81 0.89 -4.40
N ALA A 443 -28.99 0.09 -5.08
CA ALA A 443 -29.05 -1.38 -5.06
C ALA A 443 -28.10 -1.99 -4.02
N MET A 444 -28.40 -3.21 -3.55
CA MET A 444 -27.60 -3.96 -2.55
C MET A 444 -26.37 -4.65 -3.16
N GLY A 445 -25.64 -3.96 -4.02
CA GLY A 445 -24.48 -4.52 -4.71
C GLY A 445 -23.22 -4.54 -3.84
N ASN A 446 -22.36 -5.52 -4.14
CA ASN A 446 -20.99 -5.57 -3.63
C ASN A 446 -20.11 -4.60 -4.42
N ALA A 447 -19.40 -3.71 -3.72
CA ALA A 447 -18.43 -2.79 -4.30
C ALA A 447 -17.00 -3.34 -4.27
N TYR A 448 -16.65 -4.23 -3.34
CA TYR A 448 -15.29 -4.79 -3.18
C TYR A 448 -14.20 -3.70 -3.12
N THR A 449 -14.51 -2.59 -2.44
CA THR A 449 -13.64 -1.41 -2.34
C THR A 449 -12.81 -1.49 -1.06
N THR A 450 -11.52 -1.17 -1.18
CA THR A 450 -10.56 -1.19 -0.06
C THR A 450 -10.06 0.22 0.24
N VAL A 451 -10.14 0.63 1.49
CA VAL A 451 -9.53 1.85 2.03
C VAL A 451 -8.31 1.46 2.87
N LYS A 452 -7.17 2.13 2.68
CA LYS A 452 -5.94 1.89 3.43
C LYS A 452 -5.29 3.18 3.89
N ASP A 453 -4.92 3.20 5.17
CA ASP A 453 -4.16 4.27 5.83
C ASP A 453 -4.70 5.68 5.49
N MET A 454 -6.03 5.82 5.58
CA MET A 454 -6.77 7.05 5.29
C MET A 454 -6.88 7.95 6.55
N VAL A 455 -6.91 9.27 6.34
CA VAL A 455 -7.12 10.27 7.39
C VAL A 455 -8.32 11.16 7.00
N ILE A 456 -9.30 11.24 7.90
CA ILE A 456 -10.37 12.24 7.86
C ILE A 456 -10.09 13.26 8.98
N GLU A 457 -9.88 14.52 8.61
CA GLU A 457 -9.50 15.57 9.56
C GLU A 457 -10.71 16.32 10.15
N GLY A 458 -11.89 16.18 9.54
CA GLY A 458 -13.16 16.65 10.08
C GLY A 458 -14.30 16.62 9.07
N SER A 459 -15.51 16.92 9.54
CA SER A 459 -16.73 16.95 8.73
C SER A 459 -17.85 17.74 9.40
N GLY A 460 -18.81 18.22 8.61
CA GLY A 460 -19.96 18.99 9.10
C GLY A 460 -19.67 20.47 9.31
N THR A 461 -18.66 21.04 8.65
CA THR A 461 -18.22 22.44 8.83
C THR A 461 -19.22 23.49 8.34
N ARG A 462 -20.30 23.08 7.65
CA ARG A 462 -21.38 23.94 7.14
C ARG A 462 -22.76 23.62 7.77
N PRO A 463 -22.95 23.90 9.08
CA PRO A 463 -24.24 23.69 9.75
C PRO A 463 -25.38 24.57 9.22
N ASP A 464 -25.02 25.65 8.52
CA ASP A 464 -25.91 26.57 7.81
C ASP A 464 -26.51 25.98 6.53
N LEU A 465 -25.88 24.94 5.96
CA LEU A 465 -26.38 24.22 4.77
C LEU A 465 -26.85 22.80 5.08
N TYR A 466 -26.25 22.13 6.08
CA TYR A 466 -26.46 20.70 6.34
C TYR A 466 -26.68 20.43 7.82
N SER A 467 -27.82 19.84 8.17
CA SER A 467 -28.16 19.49 9.57
C SER A 467 -27.35 18.29 10.11
N TRP A 468 -26.60 17.59 9.25
CA TRP A 468 -25.69 16.49 9.56
C TRP A 468 -24.21 16.86 9.34
N GLY A 469 -23.29 15.92 9.60
CA GLY A 469 -21.85 16.20 9.63
C GLY A 469 -20.93 14.98 9.68
N GLN A 470 -21.21 13.91 8.92
CA GLN A 470 -20.63 12.58 9.14
C GLN A 470 -19.17 12.44 8.66
N GLY A 471 -18.34 11.67 9.36
CA GLY A 471 -16.98 11.36 8.91
C GLY A 471 -16.97 10.41 7.73
N PHE A 472 -17.12 9.13 8.03
CA PHE A 472 -17.12 8.01 7.09
C PHE A 472 -18.50 7.37 7.03
N GLU A 473 -19.24 7.63 5.95
CA GLU A 473 -20.56 7.07 5.71
C GLU A 473 -20.51 5.87 4.75
N ILE A 474 -21.29 4.84 5.06
CA ILE A 474 -21.74 3.84 4.08
C ILE A 474 -23.27 3.81 4.11
N ASN A 475 -23.89 3.94 2.94
CA ASN A 475 -25.33 3.78 2.74
C ASN A 475 -25.56 2.65 1.73
N LYS A 476 -25.93 1.47 2.25
CA LYS A 476 -26.27 0.20 1.57
C LYS A 476 -25.20 -0.46 0.70
N ALA A 477 -24.10 0.20 0.36
CA ALA A 477 -22.99 -0.40 -0.38
C ALA A 477 -22.30 -1.52 0.43
N LYS A 478 -22.09 -2.69 -0.17
CA LYS A 478 -21.56 -3.89 0.50
C LYS A 478 -20.10 -4.17 0.14
N GLY A 479 -19.40 -4.93 0.99
CA GLY A 479 -18.02 -5.37 0.71
C GLY A 479 -17.02 -4.22 0.72
N ILE A 480 -17.14 -3.30 1.69
CA ILE A 480 -16.16 -2.25 1.96
C ILE A 480 -15.18 -2.78 3.02
N THR A 481 -13.90 -2.84 2.67
CA THR A 481 -12.82 -3.17 3.62
C THR A 481 -12.03 -1.92 3.93
N VAL A 482 -11.73 -1.68 5.20
CA VAL A 482 -10.98 -0.53 5.70
C VAL A 482 -9.87 -1.07 6.59
N ASP A 483 -8.62 -0.76 6.29
CA ASP A 483 -7.47 -1.14 7.10
C ASP A 483 -6.55 0.07 7.32
N GLY A 484 -6.60 0.65 8.52
CA GLY A 484 -6.00 1.95 8.81
C GLY A 484 -6.94 3.08 8.39
N LEU A 485 -7.71 3.59 9.34
CA LEU A 485 -8.53 4.79 9.14
C LEU A 485 -8.52 5.63 10.42
N THR A 486 -7.94 6.83 10.34
CA THR A 486 -8.00 7.83 11.41
C THR A 486 -9.13 8.81 11.11
N ILE A 487 -10.00 9.05 12.10
CA ILE A 487 -11.06 10.07 12.01
C ILE A 487 -10.91 11.00 13.21
N ARG A 488 -10.62 12.28 12.94
CA ARG A 488 -10.64 13.39 13.91
C ARG A 488 -12.08 13.86 14.15
N GLN A 489 -12.29 14.75 15.12
CA GLN A 489 -13.61 15.23 15.52
C GLN A 489 -14.50 15.64 14.32
N THR A 490 -15.64 14.95 14.19
CA THR A 490 -16.73 15.25 13.26
C THR A 490 -17.83 16.02 13.99
N ARG A 491 -18.63 16.85 13.29
CA ARG A 491 -19.85 17.42 13.91
C ARG A 491 -20.93 16.35 14.10
N GLY A 492 -21.07 15.49 13.10
CA GLY A 492 -21.90 14.29 13.14
C GLY A 492 -21.15 13.10 13.78
N SER A 493 -21.57 11.90 13.41
CA SER A 493 -20.93 10.64 13.78
C SER A 493 -19.61 10.44 13.03
N ALA A 494 -18.62 9.80 13.66
CA ALA A 494 -17.37 9.46 12.98
C ALA A 494 -17.61 8.39 11.91
N PHE A 495 -18.47 7.41 12.22
CA PHE A 495 -19.01 6.44 11.28
C PHE A 495 -20.54 6.53 11.21
N ASN A 496 -21.08 6.57 9.98
CA ASN A 496 -22.52 6.43 9.71
C ASN A 496 -22.75 5.19 8.83
N LEU A 497 -23.05 4.04 9.44
CA LEU A 497 -23.06 2.73 8.76
C LEU A 497 -24.48 2.19 8.58
N GLN A 498 -25.12 2.54 7.48
CA GLN A 498 -26.52 2.21 7.20
C GLN A 498 -26.63 1.06 6.18
N GLY A 499 -27.11 -0.10 6.62
CA GLY A 499 -27.50 -1.20 5.75
C GLY A 499 -28.99 -1.16 5.37
N PRO A 500 -29.44 -2.06 4.49
CA PRO A 500 -30.85 -2.15 4.06
C PRO A 500 -31.72 -2.96 5.03
N SER A 501 -31.16 -3.98 5.71
CA SER A 501 -31.87 -4.84 6.67
C SER A 501 -30.90 -5.58 7.60
N SER A 502 -31.36 -5.91 8.82
CA SER A 502 -30.59 -6.75 9.76
C SER A 502 -30.42 -8.22 9.34
N SER A 503 -31.00 -8.61 8.20
CA SER A 503 -30.75 -9.88 7.52
C SER A 503 -29.67 -9.80 6.43
N THR A 504 -29.22 -8.59 6.06
CA THR A 504 -28.20 -8.40 5.02
C THR A 504 -26.80 -8.47 5.60
N ASN A 505 -26.05 -9.51 5.24
CA ASN A 505 -24.61 -9.54 5.47
C ASN A 505 -23.95 -8.44 4.62
N MET A 506 -23.47 -7.38 5.28
CA MET A 506 -22.89 -6.22 4.61
C MET A 506 -21.45 -6.46 4.14
N MET A 507 -20.79 -7.50 4.65
CA MET A 507 -19.39 -7.83 4.36
C MET A 507 -18.42 -6.67 4.65
N TRP A 508 -18.75 -5.80 5.62
CA TRP A 508 -17.85 -4.72 6.03
C TRP A 508 -16.79 -5.23 7.00
N LYS A 509 -15.55 -4.77 6.82
CA LYS A 509 -14.44 -5.07 7.72
C LYS A 509 -13.65 -3.80 7.98
N PHE A 510 -13.56 -3.39 9.24
CA PHE A 510 -12.77 -2.25 9.68
C PHE A 510 -11.67 -2.75 10.63
N THR A 511 -10.40 -2.53 10.28
CA THR A 511 -9.24 -2.88 11.11
C THR A 511 -8.31 -1.67 11.25
N ARG A 512 -7.55 -1.61 12.36
CA ARG A 512 -6.64 -0.50 12.69
C ARG A 512 -7.33 0.88 12.66
N VAL A 513 -8.59 0.95 13.08
CA VAL A 513 -9.33 2.22 13.17
C VAL A 513 -8.79 3.07 14.33
N ASN A 514 -8.79 4.40 14.16
CA ASN A 514 -8.59 5.35 15.25
C ASN A 514 -9.58 6.52 15.08
N ALA A 515 -10.80 6.36 15.58
CA ALA A 515 -11.81 7.42 15.61
C ALA A 515 -11.74 8.15 16.96
N ASP A 516 -11.09 9.31 16.97
CA ASP A 516 -10.87 10.09 18.18
C ASP A 516 -11.56 11.46 18.08
N MET A 517 -12.73 11.57 18.70
CA MET A 517 -13.52 12.79 18.68
C MET A 517 -13.03 13.87 19.66
N SER A 518 -11.96 13.60 20.42
CA SER A 518 -11.24 14.62 21.21
C SER A 518 -10.14 15.30 20.40
N VAL A 519 -9.58 14.62 19.39
CA VAL A 519 -8.58 15.20 18.48
C VAL A 519 -9.30 16.01 17.40
N ARG A 520 -9.26 17.34 17.52
CA ARG A 520 -9.88 18.29 16.60
C ARG A 520 -8.86 18.90 15.64
N ASP A 521 -9.24 19.10 14.38
CA ASP A 521 -8.45 19.94 13.47
C ASP A 521 -8.76 21.43 13.62
N SER A 522 -7.75 22.28 13.39
CA SER A 522 -7.87 23.74 13.28
C SER A 522 -8.98 24.23 12.35
N GLN A 523 -9.19 23.57 11.20
CA GLN A 523 -10.22 23.94 10.22
C GLN A 523 -11.60 23.33 10.52
N GLN A 524 -11.66 22.33 11.41
CA GLN A 524 -12.93 21.86 11.96
C GLN A 524 -13.47 22.93 12.91
N THR A 525 -14.33 23.81 12.40
CA THR A 525 -14.91 24.93 13.18
C THR A 525 -16.00 24.48 14.16
N GLN A 526 -16.65 23.34 13.90
CA GLN A 526 -17.79 22.85 14.67
C GLN A 526 -17.37 21.84 15.74
N SER A 527 -18.11 21.79 16.84
CA SER A 527 -18.01 20.74 17.86
C SER A 527 -18.83 19.51 17.44
N MET A 528 -18.51 18.33 18.00
CA MET A 528 -19.39 17.17 17.88
C MET A 528 -20.76 17.43 18.53
N SER A 529 -21.85 17.03 17.88
CA SER A 529 -23.20 17.12 18.45
C SER A 529 -23.41 16.13 19.58
N THR A 530 -24.08 16.55 20.64
CA THR A 530 -24.54 15.70 21.77
C THR A 530 -25.47 14.57 21.31
N THR A 531 -26.19 14.75 20.19
CA THR A 531 -27.08 13.73 19.60
C THR A 531 -26.38 12.75 18.66
N SER A 532 -25.13 13.04 18.26
CA SER A 532 -24.33 12.14 17.41
C SER A 532 -23.67 11.04 18.23
N GLN A 533 -23.01 10.10 17.56
CA GLN A 533 -22.49 8.85 18.13
C GLN A 533 -21.17 8.53 17.43
N VAL A 534 -20.12 8.06 18.10
CA VAL A 534 -18.84 7.84 17.37
C VAL A 534 -19.01 6.74 16.31
N VAL A 535 -19.65 5.62 16.67
CA VAL A 535 -20.09 4.59 15.72
C VAL A 535 -21.62 4.52 15.70
N TYR A 536 -22.24 5.15 14.71
CA TYR A 536 -23.66 4.91 14.40
C TYR A 536 -23.77 3.78 13.36
N CYS A 537 -24.57 2.75 13.65
CA CYS A 537 -24.89 1.71 12.68
C CYS A 537 -26.38 1.33 12.73
N LYS A 538 -26.96 1.07 11.55
CA LYS A 538 -28.36 0.71 11.39
C LYS A 538 -28.57 -0.41 10.37
N ASN A 539 -29.52 -1.30 10.61
CA ASN A 539 -30.05 -2.27 9.65
C ASN A 539 -28.95 -3.11 8.94
N ALA A 540 -28.06 -3.75 9.72
CA ALA A 540 -26.91 -4.49 9.17
C ALA A 540 -26.59 -5.78 9.95
N THR A 541 -25.97 -6.74 9.27
CA THR A 541 -25.35 -7.92 9.91
C THR A 541 -24.04 -8.32 9.21
N GLY A 542 -23.29 -9.26 9.79
CA GLY A 542 -22.10 -9.87 9.16
C GLY A 542 -20.93 -8.91 8.95
N TRP A 543 -20.63 -8.05 9.93
CA TRP A 543 -19.52 -7.10 9.84
C TRP A 543 -18.62 -7.09 11.08
N SER A 544 -17.41 -6.55 10.91
CA SER A 544 -16.35 -6.55 11.92
C SER A 544 -15.65 -5.20 12.04
N PHE A 545 -15.25 -4.83 13.25
CA PHE A 545 -14.62 -3.56 13.60
C PHE A 545 -13.54 -3.77 14.69
N SER A 546 -12.37 -3.15 14.54
CA SER A 546 -11.30 -3.17 15.55
C SER A 546 -10.37 -1.96 15.46
N GLY A 547 -9.83 -1.54 16.60
CA GLY A 547 -9.05 -0.31 16.74
C GLY A 547 -9.39 0.48 18.00
N ARG A 548 -9.46 1.80 17.89
CA ARG A 548 -9.70 2.73 19.00
C ARG A 548 -10.86 3.69 18.69
N VAL A 549 -11.73 3.87 19.68
CA VAL A 549 -12.88 4.78 19.64
C VAL A 549 -12.86 5.66 20.88
N VAL A 550 -12.83 6.98 20.69
CA VAL A 550 -12.97 7.99 21.76
C VAL A 550 -14.16 8.90 21.48
N ALA A 551 -15.16 8.83 22.35
CA ALA A 551 -16.27 9.76 22.42
C ALA A 551 -15.95 10.95 23.35
N THR A 552 -16.62 12.07 23.12
CA THR A 552 -16.53 13.26 23.98
C THR A 552 -17.88 13.53 24.64
N VAL A 553 -18.68 14.41 24.06
CA VAL A 553 -20.02 14.76 24.58
C VAL A 553 -21.04 13.64 24.40
N SER A 554 -20.88 12.87 23.33
CA SER A 554 -21.72 11.75 22.89
C SER A 554 -21.37 10.42 23.56
N ASP A 555 -22.19 9.39 23.31
CA ASP A 555 -21.82 8.00 23.58
C ASP A 555 -20.92 7.43 22.47
N CYS A 556 -20.28 6.29 22.74
CA CYS A 556 -19.33 5.67 21.82
C CYS A 556 -20.01 5.04 20.59
N GLY A 557 -21.29 4.68 20.69
CA GLY A 557 -22.04 4.18 19.54
C GLY A 557 -23.50 3.87 19.79
N TYR A 558 -24.23 3.71 18.68
CA TYR A 558 -25.65 3.38 18.65
C TYR A 558 -25.92 2.37 17.55
N LEU A 559 -26.52 1.23 17.92
CA LEU A 559 -26.78 0.09 17.06
C LEU A 559 -28.29 -0.14 16.93
N ASP A 560 -28.86 0.27 15.80
CA ASP A 560 -30.29 0.21 15.48
C ASP A 560 -30.60 -0.99 14.57
N ASN A 561 -31.20 -2.06 15.11
CA ASN A 561 -31.46 -3.29 14.35
C ASN A 561 -30.17 -3.81 13.66
N VAL A 562 -29.10 -4.00 14.44
CA VAL A 562 -27.80 -4.52 14.00
C VAL A 562 -27.56 -5.88 14.66
N LYS A 563 -27.17 -6.89 13.88
CA LYS A 563 -27.08 -8.27 14.38
C LYS A 563 -25.72 -8.91 14.11
N GLY A 564 -25.15 -9.60 15.10
CA GLY A 564 -23.93 -10.38 14.91
C GLY A 564 -22.70 -9.58 14.49
N ALA A 565 -22.62 -8.29 14.82
CA ALA A 565 -21.45 -7.46 14.57
C ALA A 565 -20.36 -7.73 15.63
N THR A 566 -19.12 -7.89 15.22
CA THR A 566 -17.98 -8.05 16.14
C THR A 566 -17.13 -6.79 16.23
N PHE A 567 -16.94 -6.34 17.46
CA PHE A 567 -16.06 -5.23 17.86
C PHE A 567 -14.83 -5.74 18.62
N THR A 568 -14.54 -7.05 18.60
CA THR A 568 -13.42 -7.67 19.31
C THR A 568 -12.09 -7.02 18.91
N GLY A 569 -11.34 -6.54 19.91
CA GLY A 569 -10.13 -5.74 19.67
C GLY A 569 -10.40 -4.24 19.47
N THR A 570 -11.56 -3.74 19.91
CA THR A 570 -11.84 -2.30 20.00
C THR A 570 -11.60 -1.79 21.43
N SER A 571 -10.74 -0.80 21.60
CA SER A 571 -10.63 -0.04 22.84
C SER A 571 -11.62 1.14 22.81
N TRP A 572 -12.54 1.17 23.76
CA TRP A 572 -13.58 2.20 23.89
C TRP A 572 -13.23 3.19 25.01
N THR A 573 -13.54 4.48 24.82
CA THR A 573 -13.33 5.53 25.83
C THR A 573 -14.35 6.64 25.64
N ARG A 574 -14.86 7.21 26.72
CA ARG A 574 -15.63 8.46 26.71
C ARG A 574 -14.93 9.48 27.61
N VAL A 575 -14.61 10.66 27.08
CA VAL A 575 -13.94 11.71 27.86
C VAL A 575 -14.88 12.22 28.94
N GLY A 576 -14.50 12.08 30.22
CA GLY A 576 -15.31 12.53 31.36
C GLY A 576 -16.49 11.63 31.72
N GLY A 577 -16.55 10.38 31.26
CA GLY A 577 -17.61 9.45 31.64
C GLY A 577 -17.38 8.00 31.22
N THR A 578 -18.33 7.13 31.54
CA THR A 578 -18.26 5.71 31.15
C THR A 578 -18.40 5.56 29.63
N ALA A 579 -17.59 4.69 29.01
CA ALA A 579 -17.81 4.27 27.64
C ALA A 579 -19.13 3.49 27.53
N ARG A 580 -19.89 3.70 26.45
CA ARG A 580 -21.22 3.11 26.26
C ARG A 580 -21.52 2.94 24.78
N VAL A 581 -22.09 1.79 24.42
CA VAL A 581 -22.76 1.59 23.13
C VAL A 581 -24.21 1.17 23.38
N LEU A 582 -25.17 1.94 22.86
CA LEU A 582 -26.59 1.64 23.01
C LEU A 582 -27.05 0.69 21.90
N GLN A 583 -27.77 -0.37 22.27
CA GLN A 583 -28.41 -1.31 21.34
C GLN A 583 -29.94 -1.09 21.36
N ALA A 584 -30.54 -0.97 20.18
CA ALA A 584 -31.97 -0.67 20.00
C ALA A 584 -32.62 -1.56 18.93
N ASN A 585 -33.96 -1.59 18.90
CA ASN A 585 -34.78 -2.17 17.82
C ASN A 585 -34.39 -3.61 17.41
N GLY A 586 -34.17 -4.49 18.39
CA GLY A 586 -33.82 -5.90 18.15
C GLY A 586 -32.36 -6.15 17.78
N SER A 587 -31.46 -5.16 17.96
CA SER A 587 -30.02 -5.38 17.94
C SER A 587 -29.61 -6.49 18.91
N SER A 588 -28.86 -7.47 18.42
CA SER A 588 -28.64 -8.75 19.13
C SER A 588 -27.41 -9.51 18.63
N GLY A 589 -26.75 -10.25 19.52
CA GLY A 589 -25.55 -11.03 19.18
C GLY A 589 -24.31 -10.20 18.82
N ASN A 590 -24.32 -8.89 19.09
CA ASN A 590 -23.15 -8.03 18.89
C ASN A 590 -22.17 -8.19 20.05
N ILE A 591 -20.87 -8.33 19.76
CA ILE A 591 -19.83 -8.68 20.76
C ILE A 591 -18.66 -7.70 20.75
N GLY A 592 -17.93 -7.56 21.86
CA GLY A 592 -16.81 -6.63 21.99
C GLY A 592 -17.20 -5.17 22.23
N LEU A 593 -18.44 -4.94 22.67
CA LEU A 593 -18.95 -3.63 23.12
C LEU A 593 -18.49 -3.34 24.57
N PRO A 594 -18.45 -2.06 24.99
CA PRO A 594 -18.16 -1.65 26.36
C PRO A 594 -19.40 -1.75 27.27
#